data_AF-A0AAD6Y9N1-F1
#
_entry.id   AF-A0AAD6Y9N1-F1
#
_cell.length_a   1.000
_cell.length_b   1.000
_cell.length_c   1.000
_cell.angle_alpha   90.00
_cell.angle_beta   90.00
_cell.angle_gamma   90.00
#
_symmetry.space_group_name_H-M   'P 1'
#
loop_
_entity.id
_entity.type
_entity.pdbx_description
1 polymer ?
#
loop_
_entity_poly.entity_id
_entity_poly.type
_entity_poly.pdbx_seq_one_letter_code
_entity_poly.pdbx_strand_id
1 'polypeptide(L)'
;IGEDNPDGVAQNQPVDEFDEFFGDGRDMMDIDLPDDVAVSSREAEAIAKMNAELDALAIHQCTGCREEGFDVKLKTATLCRRCTDDTGDIRKWSDENNTNPKGPMPPELSALTDLEEMLIARCKTVMQVRYTKG
;
A
#
# COMPACT_ATOMS: atom_id res chain seq x y z
N ILE A 1 -16.25 8.50 -38.63
CA ILE A 1 -15.69 8.96 -37.35
C ILE A 1 -16.35 8.06 -36.33
N GLY A 2 -15.68 6.95 -35.99
CA GLY A 2 -16.19 5.98 -35.03
C GLY A 2 -15.84 6.47 -33.63
N GLU A 3 -16.82 6.42 -32.73
CA GLU A 3 -16.61 6.74 -31.32
C GLU A 3 -15.94 5.52 -30.68
N ASP A 4 -14.66 5.69 -30.32
CA ASP A 4 -13.90 4.69 -29.58
C ASP A 4 -14.39 4.70 -28.12
N ASN A 5 -14.96 3.59 -27.68
CA ASN A 5 -15.35 3.36 -26.29
C ASN A 5 -14.07 3.20 -25.43
N PRO A 6 -14.04 3.63 -24.14
CA PRO A 6 -12.83 3.66 -23.32
C PRO A 6 -12.20 2.27 -23.05
N ASP A 7 -12.92 1.18 -23.34
CA ASP A 7 -12.46 -0.20 -23.18
C ASP A 7 -11.82 -0.80 -24.44
N GLY A 8 -11.78 -0.08 -25.57
CA GLY A 8 -11.06 -0.52 -26.78
C GLY A 8 -11.60 -1.78 -27.47
N VAL A 9 -12.78 -2.29 -27.06
CA VAL A 9 -13.44 -3.43 -27.70
C VAL A 9 -14.43 -2.92 -28.75
N ALA A 10 -14.24 -3.33 -30.00
CA ALA A 10 -15.18 -3.03 -31.07
C ALA A 10 -16.56 -3.65 -30.76
N GLN A 11 -17.60 -2.81 -30.66
CA GLN A 11 -18.99 -3.22 -30.39
C GLN A 11 -19.68 -3.95 -31.57
N ASN A 12 -18.91 -4.50 -32.51
CA ASN A 12 -19.46 -5.31 -33.60
C ASN A 12 -19.66 -6.76 -33.14
N GLN A 13 -20.31 -6.96 -31.99
CA GLN A 13 -20.89 -8.26 -31.69
C GLN A 13 -22.14 -8.42 -32.57
N PRO A 14 -22.27 -9.52 -33.34
CA PRO A 14 -23.55 -9.83 -33.94
C PRO A 14 -24.56 -9.94 -32.80
N VAL A 15 -25.65 -9.18 -32.88
CA VAL A 15 -26.78 -9.31 -31.96
C VAL A 15 -27.21 -10.77 -32.01
N ASP A 16 -27.09 -11.48 -30.88
CA ASP A 16 -27.49 -12.88 -30.81
C ASP A 16 -29.01 -12.92 -30.98
N GLU A 17 -29.51 -13.59 -32.00
CA GLU A 17 -30.95 -13.69 -32.27
C GLU A 17 -31.71 -14.34 -31.11
N PHE A 18 -31.00 -15.04 -30.22
CA PHE A 18 -31.55 -15.63 -29.01
C PHE A 18 -31.63 -14.64 -27.83
N ASP A 19 -30.94 -13.49 -27.86
CA ASP A 19 -31.02 -12.46 -26.80
C ASP A 19 -32.44 -11.85 -26.71
N GLU A 20 -33.15 -11.77 -27.85
CA GLU A 20 -34.53 -11.24 -27.88
C GLU A 20 -35.53 -12.19 -27.18
N PHE A 21 -35.20 -13.47 -27.06
CA PHE A 21 -36.05 -14.49 -26.44
C PHE A 21 -35.60 -14.88 -25.03
N PHE A 22 -34.30 -14.90 -24.76
CA PHE A 22 -33.72 -15.35 -23.48
C PHE A 22 -33.13 -14.21 -22.63
N GLY A 23 -33.04 -12.98 -23.15
CA GLY A 23 -32.35 -11.86 -22.50
C GLY A 23 -30.84 -11.88 -22.72
N ASP A 24 -30.13 -10.86 -22.25
CA ASP A 24 -28.66 -10.75 -22.36
C ASP A 24 -27.89 -11.72 -21.43
N GLY A 25 -28.63 -12.58 -20.71
CA GLY A 25 -28.12 -13.57 -19.77
C GLY A 25 -27.43 -13.00 -18.54
N ARG A 26 -27.35 -11.66 -18.39
CA ARG A 26 -26.72 -11.03 -17.22
C ARG A 26 -27.57 -11.19 -15.97
N ASP A 27 -28.88 -11.23 -16.14
CA ASP A 27 -29.87 -11.52 -15.10
C ASP A 27 -29.69 -12.91 -14.47
N MET A 28 -29.11 -13.87 -15.19
CA MET A 28 -28.77 -15.20 -14.69
C MET A 28 -27.40 -15.28 -13.99
N MET A 29 -26.52 -14.29 -14.21
CA MET A 29 -25.17 -14.24 -13.61
C MET A 29 -25.17 -13.60 -12.21
N ASP A 30 -26.21 -12.83 -11.87
CA ASP A 30 -26.41 -12.18 -10.57
C ASP A 30 -27.31 -13.01 -9.62
N ILE A 31 -27.51 -14.31 -9.91
CA ILE A 31 -28.27 -15.20 -9.04
C ILE A 31 -27.36 -15.63 -7.88
N ASP A 32 -27.60 -15.05 -6.70
CA ASP A 32 -26.95 -15.47 -5.46
C ASP A 32 -27.38 -16.90 -5.08
N LEU A 33 -26.58 -17.91 -5.43
CA LEU A 33 -26.78 -19.27 -4.93
C LEU A 33 -26.39 -19.33 -3.45
N PRO A 34 -27.09 -20.12 -2.62
CA PRO A 34 -26.78 -20.23 -1.18
C PRO A 34 -25.37 -20.77 -0.89
N ASP A 35 -24.72 -21.44 -1.87
CA ASP A 35 -23.34 -21.93 -1.79
C ASP A 35 -22.32 -20.96 -2.42
N ASP A 36 -22.74 -19.84 -3.02
CA ASP A 36 -21.86 -18.83 -3.63
C ASP A 36 -21.28 -17.84 -2.63
N VAL A 37 -21.43 -18.10 -1.32
CA VAL A 37 -20.75 -17.31 -0.31
C VAL A 37 -19.25 -17.56 -0.42
N ALA A 38 -18.56 -16.68 -1.16
CA ALA A 38 -17.13 -16.76 -1.45
C ALA A 38 -16.24 -16.79 -0.19
N VAL A 39 -16.81 -16.45 0.97
CA VAL A 39 -16.14 -16.35 2.25
C VAL A 39 -17.03 -16.99 3.31
N SER A 40 -16.54 -18.05 3.97
CA SER A 40 -17.26 -18.61 5.11
C SER A 40 -17.39 -17.59 6.25
N SER A 41 -18.40 -17.75 7.12
CA SER A 41 -18.60 -16.83 8.26
C SER A 41 -17.33 -16.65 9.12
N ARG A 42 -16.56 -17.73 9.30
CA ARG A 42 -15.27 -17.71 10.01
C ARG A 42 -14.20 -16.89 9.28
N GLU A 43 -14.14 -16.97 7.96
CA GLU A 43 -13.20 -16.20 7.17
C GLU A 43 -13.58 -14.71 7.14
N ALA A 44 -14.87 -14.40 7.11
CA ALA A 44 -15.36 -13.03 7.20
C ALA A 44 -14.97 -12.36 8.53
N GLU A 45 -15.06 -13.09 9.65
CA GLU A 45 -14.56 -12.63 10.95
C GLU A 45 -13.03 -12.42 10.95
N ALA A 46 -12.28 -13.32 10.30
CA ALA A 46 -10.83 -13.19 10.19
C ALA A 46 -10.41 -11.99 9.33
N ILE A 47 -11.13 -11.72 8.24
CA ILE A 47 -10.92 -10.56 7.37
C ILE A 47 -11.26 -9.27 8.12
N ALA A 48 -12.38 -9.23 8.84
CA ALA A 48 -12.76 -8.07 9.65
C ALA A 48 -11.69 -7.75 10.71
N LYS A 49 -11.15 -8.80 11.37
CA LYS A 49 -10.04 -8.63 12.32
C LYS A 49 -8.77 -8.12 11.63
N MET A 50 -8.43 -8.68 10.46
CA MET A 50 -7.26 -8.23 9.69
C MET A 50 -7.39 -6.75 9.33
N ASN A 51 -8.54 -6.32 8.81
CA ASN A 51 -8.80 -4.93 8.46
C ASN A 51 -8.69 -4.01 9.68
N ALA A 52 -9.25 -4.40 10.83
CA ALA A 52 -9.13 -3.62 12.06
C ALA A 52 -7.67 -3.45 12.53
N GLU A 53 -6.84 -4.49 12.38
CA GLU A 53 -5.41 -4.41 12.70
C GLU A 53 -4.64 -3.55 11.69
N LEU A 54 -5.02 -3.59 10.41
CA LEU A 54 -4.43 -2.73 9.37
C LEU A 54 -4.79 -1.26 9.59
N ASP A 55 -6.05 -0.96 9.94
CA ASP A 55 -6.51 0.40 10.23
C ASP A 55 -5.87 0.97 11.50
N ALA A 56 -5.45 0.11 12.43
CA ALA A 56 -4.74 0.51 13.64
C ALA A 56 -3.27 0.89 13.39
N LEU A 57 -2.69 0.51 12.24
CA LEU A 57 -1.30 0.84 11.92
C LEU A 57 -1.18 2.33 11.56
N ALA A 58 -0.49 3.08 12.41
CA ALA A 58 -0.16 4.46 12.15
C ALA A 58 1.28 4.58 11.62
N ILE A 59 1.45 5.36 10.55
CA ILE A 59 2.78 5.78 10.09
C ILE A 59 3.22 6.96 10.95
N HIS A 60 4.41 6.85 11.53
CA HIS A 60 5.01 7.89 12.34
C HIS A 60 6.33 8.34 11.73
N GLN A 61 6.56 9.66 11.75
CA GLN A 61 7.78 10.29 11.24
C GLN A 61 8.61 10.87 12.38
N CYS A 62 9.91 10.59 12.38
CA CYS A 62 10.84 11.25 13.30
C CYS A 62 11.34 12.58 12.72
N THR A 63 11.19 13.69 13.43
CA THR A 63 11.68 15.02 13.00
C THR A 63 13.21 15.13 12.91
N GLY A 64 13.94 14.30 13.67
CA GLY A 64 15.41 14.29 13.69
C GLY A 64 15.99 13.58 12.48
N CYS A 65 15.78 12.27 12.38
CA CYS A 65 16.31 11.47 11.27
C CYS A 65 15.43 11.44 10.01
N ARG A 66 14.20 11.96 10.08
CA ARG A 66 13.20 11.90 9.01
C ARG A 66 12.90 10.47 8.53
N GLU A 67 13.20 9.49 9.37
CA GLU A 67 12.78 8.11 9.14
C GLU A 67 11.28 8.00 9.39
N GLU A 68 10.59 7.40 8.42
CA GLU A 68 9.18 7.05 8.49
C GLU A 68 9.03 5.54 8.63
N GLY A 69 8.01 5.12 9.35
CA GLY A 69 7.64 3.72 9.43
C GLY A 69 6.40 3.48 10.26
N PHE A 70 5.85 2.27 10.09
CA PHE A 70 4.78 1.75 10.92
C PHE A 70 5.27 1.50 12.35
N ASP A 71 4.47 1.91 13.33
CA ASP A 71 4.71 1.69 14.77
C ASP A 71 6.10 2.17 15.27
N VAL A 72 6.62 3.25 14.68
CA VAL A 72 7.87 3.84 15.18
C VAL A 72 7.61 4.36 16.59
N LYS A 73 8.26 3.73 17.58
CA LYS A 73 8.20 4.15 18.99
C LYS A 73 8.93 5.48 19.17
N LEU A 74 8.18 6.58 19.08
CA LEU A 74 8.66 7.92 19.39
C LEU A 74 8.68 8.13 20.91
N LYS A 75 9.82 8.51 21.48
CA LYS A 75 9.96 8.73 22.94
C LYS A 75 9.36 10.07 23.38
N THR A 76 9.48 11.09 22.54
CA THR A 76 9.09 12.48 22.86
C THR A 76 8.16 13.02 21.77
N ALA A 77 7.17 12.23 21.38
CA ALA A 77 6.16 12.50 20.33
C ALA A 77 6.68 12.82 18.91
N THR A 78 7.95 13.17 18.75
CA THR A 78 8.55 13.73 17.52
C THR A 78 9.93 13.15 17.23
N LEU A 79 10.59 12.54 18.23
CA LEU A 79 11.94 11.99 18.12
C LEU A 79 11.95 10.50 18.44
N CYS A 80 12.64 9.75 17.58
CA CYS A 80 12.94 8.34 17.79
C CYS A 80 14.03 8.17 18.86
N ARG A 81 14.09 6.99 19.46
CA ARG A 81 15.08 6.67 20.49
C ARG A 81 16.53 6.94 20.05
N ARG A 82 16.88 6.67 18.79
CA ARG A 82 18.24 6.90 18.28
C ARG A 82 18.60 8.39 18.28
N CYS A 83 17.65 9.26 17.93
CA CYS A 83 17.85 10.70 17.94
C CYS A 83 17.84 11.28 19.36
N THR A 84 17.13 10.68 20.31
CA THR A 84 17.17 11.10 21.71
C THR A 84 18.44 10.68 22.42
N ASP A 85 18.99 9.53 22.06
CA ASP A 85 20.17 8.94 22.70
C ASP A 85 21.48 9.50 22.08
N ASP A 86 21.41 10.28 20.99
CA ASP A 86 22.55 10.95 20.34
C ASP A 86 22.86 12.30 21.00
N THR A 87 23.94 12.34 21.79
CA THR A 87 24.44 13.54 22.49
C THR A 87 25.72 14.10 21.87
N GLY A 88 26.03 13.78 20.61
CA GLY A 88 27.19 14.34 19.92
C GLY A 88 27.05 15.85 19.67
N ASP A 89 28.18 16.55 19.59
CA ASP A 89 28.25 17.99 19.25
C ASP A 89 27.62 18.29 17.88
N ILE A 90 27.78 17.37 16.93
CA ILE A 90 27.05 17.33 15.66
C ILE A 90 26.30 16.00 15.63
N ARG A 91 24.96 16.05 15.61
CA ARG A 91 24.16 14.82 15.58
C ARG A 91 24.29 14.13 14.23
N LYS A 92 24.29 12.80 14.23
CA LYS A 92 24.48 12.01 12.99
C LYS A 92 23.41 12.31 11.92
N TRP A 93 22.22 12.65 12.37
CA TRP A 93 21.09 12.97 11.50
C TRP A 93 20.69 14.44 11.57
N SER A 94 21.60 15.34 12.00
CA SER A 94 21.32 16.77 11.93
C SER A 94 21.44 17.29 10.50
N ASP A 95 20.77 18.41 10.30
CA ASP A 95 20.88 19.24 9.13
C ASP A 95 22.31 19.72 8.84
N GLU A 96 23.18 19.75 9.85
CA GLU A 96 24.60 20.11 9.71
C GLU A 96 25.45 18.98 9.13
N ASN A 97 25.04 17.72 9.32
CA ASN A 97 25.80 16.56 8.84
C ASN A 97 25.54 16.23 7.36
N ASN A 98 24.63 16.96 6.68
CA ASN A 98 24.27 16.76 5.27
C ASN A 98 24.01 15.29 4.87
N THR A 99 23.63 14.44 5.83
CA THR A 99 23.39 13.01 5.64
C THR A 99 22.09 12.74 4.90
N ASN A 100 21.20 13.73 4.84
CA ASN A 100 20.01 13.70 4.03
C ASN A 100 20.25 14.54 2.77
N PRO A 101 20.03 14.00 1.54
CA PRO A 101 19.98 14.81 0.35
C PRO A 101 18.79 15.78 0.46
N LYS A 102 19.02 16.96 1.06
CA LYS A 102 18.10 18.11 1.04
C LYS A 102 17.95 18.72 -0.36
N GLY A 103 18.30 17.97 -1.40
CA GLY A 103 18.14 18.39 -2.77
C GLY A 103 16.65 18.41 -3.13
N PRO A 104 16.27 19.21 -4.14
CA PRO A 104 14.94 19.11 -4.71
C PRO A 104 14.71 17.66 -5.14
N MET A 105 13.54 17.13 -4.77
CA MET A 105 13.10 15.84 -5.28
C MET A 105 13.09 15.92 -6.82
N PRO A 106 13.70 14.96 -7.53
CA PRO A 106 13.68 14.93 -8.99
C PRO A 106 12.23 15.01 -9.47
N PRO A 107 11.92 15.76 -10.53
CA PRO A 107 10.54 15.85 -11.06
C PRO A 107 9.97 14.47 -11.40
N GLU A 108 10.82 13.51 -11.76
CA GLU A 108 10.47 12.11 -12.03
C GLU A 108 9.92 11.37 -10.81
N LEU A 109 10.20 11.84 -9.58
CA LEU A 109 9.72 11.26 -8.32
C LEU A 109 8.58 12.09 -7.69
N SER A 110 8.18 13.20 -8.30
CA SER A 110 7.28 14.19 -7.69
C SER A 110 5.78 13.88 -7.80
N ALA A 111 5.40 12.81 -8.51
CA ALA A 111 4.00 12.47 -8.81
C ALA A 111 3.72 10.97 -8.66
N LEU A 112 4.46 10.28 -7.81
CA LEU A 112 4.26 8.86 -7.54
C LEU A 112 2.99 8.67 -6.70
N THR A 113 2.18 7.69 -7.08
CA THR A 113 1.10 7.20 -6.21
C THR A 113 1.69 6.53 -4.96
N ASP A 114 0.96 6.48 -3.85
CA ASP A 114 1.41 5.83 -2.60
C ASP A 114 1.99 4.42 -2.85
N LEU A 115 1.40 3.68 -3.80
CA LEU A 115 1.84 2.34 -4.18
C LEU A 115 3.16 2.36 -4.97
N GLU A 116 3.34 3.29 -5.91
CA GLU A 116 4.60 3.48 -6.64
C GLU A 116 5.70 4.02 -5.73
N GLU A 117 5.35 4.89 -4.80
CA GLU A 117 6.24 5.36 -3.76
C GLU A 117 6.70 4.20 -2.89
N MET A 118 5.82 3.27 -2.49
CA MET A 118 6.21 2.04 -1.78
C MET A 118 7.10 1.11 -2.60
N LEU A 119 6.94 1.05 -3.92
CA LEU A 119 7.78 0.26 -4.82
C LEU A 119 9.20 0.84 -4.98
N ILE A 120 9.33 2.16 -4.90
CA ILE A 120 10.59 2.89 -5.04
C ILE A 120 11.26 3.12 -3.67
N ALA A 121 10.46 3.37 -2.63
CA ALA A 121 10.88 3.63 -1.27
C ALA A 121 11.38 2.34 -0.64
N ARG A 122 12.69 2.13 -0.81
CA ARG A 122 13.57 1.28 -0.01
C ARG A 122 12.85 0.09 0.61
N CYS A 123 12.94 -1.05 -0.07
CA CYS A 123 13.05 -2.35 0.60
C CYS A 123 13.96 -2.17 1.81
N LYS A 124 13.38 -2.05 3.02
CA LYS A 124 14.13 -2.07 4.27
C LYS A 124 14.68 -3.47 4.34
N THR A 125 15.91 -3.66 3.86
CA THR A 125 16.57 -4.96 3.87
C THR A 125 16.80 -5.35 5.33
N VAL A 126 15.86 -6.12 5.88
CA VAL A 126 16.00 -6.70 7.21
C VAL A 126 16.85 -7.96 7.06
N MET A 127 18.16 -7.84 7.25
CA MET A 127 19.04 -8.99 7.36
C MET A 127 18.96 -9.56 8.77
N GLN A 128 18.30 -10.71 8.93
CA GLN A 128 18.29 -11.44 10.20
C GLN A 128 19.37 -12.54 10.19
N VAL A 129 20.48 -12.33 10.88
CA VAL A 129 21.50 -13.36 11.09
C VAL A 129 21.09 -14.24 12.27
N ARG A 130 20.83 -15.53 12.02
CA ARG A 130 20.57 -16.53 13.08
C ARG A 130 21.80 -17.42 13.23
N TYR A 131 22.37 -17.43 14.44
CA TYR A 131 23.42 -18.37 14.80
C TYR A 131 22.78 -19.66 15.31
N THR A 132 23.01 -20.77 14.63
CA THR A 132 22.74 -22.11 15.16
C THR A 132 24.05 -22.70 15.67
N LYS A 133 24.13 -23.00 16.96
CA LYS A 133 25.21 -23.84 17.51
C LYS A 133 24.91 -25.30 17.20
N GLY A 134 25.89 -26.00 16.63
CA GLY A 134 25.93 -27.47 16.57
C GLY A 134 26.58 -28.06 17.81
#